data_AF-A0A507F8V0-F1
#
_entry.id   AF-A0A507F8V0-F1
#
_cell.length_a   1.000
_cell.length_b   1.000
_cell.length_c   1.000
_cell.angle_alpha   90.00
_cell.angle_beta   90.00
_cell.angle_gamma   90.00
#
_symmetry.space_group_name_H-M   'P 1'
#
loop_
_entity.id
_entity.type
_entity.pdbx_description
1 polymer ?
#
loop_
_entity_poly.entity_id
_entity_poly.type
_entity_poly.pdbx_seq_one_letter_code
_entity_poly.pdbx_strand_id
1 'polypeptide(L)'
;MSDNSDNEGKGPSKRVRLTNALDIAKMKVDRLMERVDKPIILPESRRNKEAKVRAPTDFVRNVQGSSAGAGSGEFHVYRNLRRKEFARLKAMDMKDKMEKDKFEYEQRIEAARLAEEQKTAKRRQKRRKRNVKGKKGAGKNADAESGSESEKDEKDEGNEKEDSNDVDDSTQQSEGIEKEGTADEDK
;
A
#
# COMPACT_ATOMS: atom_id res chain seq x y z
N MET A 1 -33.23 4.97 -49.39
CA MET A 1 -33.23 3.49 -49.35
C MET A 1 -31.78 3.03 -49.37
N SER A 2 -31.29 2.47 -48.26
CA SER A 2 -30.01 1.72 -48.12
C SER A 2 -29.61 1.78 -46.63
N ASP A 3 -29.32 0.73 -45.89
CA ASP A 3 -29.34 -0.70 -46.12
C ASP A 3 -29.30 -1.27 -44.68
N ASN A 4 -30.41 -1.84 -44.22
CA ASN A 4 -30.51 -2.40 -42.87
C ASN A 4 -30.28 -3.91 -43.00
N SER A 5 -29.05 -4.29 -43.33
CA SER A 5 -28.65 -5.66 -43.57
C SER A 5 -28.39 -6.38 -42.25
N ASP A 6 -29.35 -7.23 -41.88
CA ASP A 6 -29.13 -8.56 -41.31
C ASP A 6 -28.38 -8.65 -39.99
N ASN A 7 -29.06 -8.25 -38.91
CA ASN A 7 -28.86 -8.88 -37.61
C ASN A 7 -29.60 -10.23 -37.57
N GLU A 8 -29.20 -11.15 -38.45
CA GLU A 8 -29.69 -12.53 -38.49
C GLU A 8 -29.12 -13.33 -37.31
N GLY A 9 -30.02 -14.06 -36.65
CA GLY A 9 -29.82 -14.61 -35.32
C GLY A 9 -28.64 -15.56 -35.19
N LYS A 10 -27.62 -15.15 -34.44
CA LYS A 10 -26.66 -16.10 -33.85
C LYS A 10 -27.39 -16.90 -32.76
N GLY A 11 -27.87 -18.09 -33.11
CA GLY A 11 -28.42 -19.06 -32.15
C GLY A 11 -27.46 -19.33 -30.98
N PRO A 12 -27.93 -19.95 -29.88
CA PRO A 12 -27.16 -20.04 -28.64
C PRO A 12 -25.81 -20.72 -28.88
N SER A 13 -24.72 -19.95 -28.87
CA SER A 13 -23.38 -20.50 -29.04
C SER A 13 -23.08 -21.42 -27.85
N LYS A 14 -22.68 -22.66 -28.14
CA LYS A 14 -22.19 -23.57 -27.11
C LYS A 14 -21.05 -22.86 -26.40
N ARG A 15 -21.22 -22.57 -25.10
CA ARG A 15 -20.16 -21.95 -24.28
C ARG A 15 -19.02 -22.95 -24.16
N VAL A 16 -18.02 -22.84 -25.03
CA VAL A 16 -16.78 -23.60 -24.92
C VAL A 16 -16.08 -23.10 -23.66
N ARG A 17 -15.93 -23.98 -22.67
CA ARG A 17 -15.15 -23.67 -21.47
C ARG A 17 -13.69 -23.71 -21.86
N LEU A 18 -13.10 -22.54 -22.06
CA LEU A 18 -11.66 -22.44 -22.25
C LEU A 18 -10.94 -22.57 -20.91
N THR A 19 -10.01 -23.51 -20.83
CA THR A 19 -9.18 -23.76 -19.64
C THR A 19 -7.81 -23.09 -19.75
N ASN A 20 -7.33 -22.86 -20.97
CA ASN A 20 -6.02 -22.27 -21.24
C ASN A 20 -6.06 -20.74 -21.18
N ALA A 21 -5.07 -20.14 -20.50
CA ALA A 21 -4.96 -18.69 -20.37
C ALA A 21 -4.82 -17.97 -21.72
N LEU A 22 -4.09 -18.59 -22.67
CA LEU A 22 -3.90 -18.04 -24.01
C LEU A 22 -5.22 -18.00 -24.79
N ASP A 23 -6.03 -19.04 -24.69
CA ASP A 23 -7.31 -19.09 -25.41
C ASP A 23 -8.30 -18.07 -24.84
N ILE A 24 -8.30 -17.87 -23.50
CA ILE A 24 -9.10 -16.83 -22.85
C ILE A 24 -8.68 -15.44 -23.33
N ALA A 25 -7.37 -15.20 -23.51
CA ALA A 25 -6.88 -13.93 -24.03
C ALA A 25 -7.28 -13.74 -25.50
N LYS A 26 -7.12 -14.76 -26.35
CA LYS A 26 -7.55 -14.74 -27.76
C LYS A 26 -9.03 -14.40 -27.89
N MET A 27 -9.91 -15.09 -27.17
CA MET A 27 -11.35 -14.79 -27.19
C MET A 27 -11.68 -13.36 -26.75
N LYS A 28 -10.95 -12.80 -25.77
CA LYS A 28 -11.15 -11.40 -25.34
C LYS A 28 -10.72 -10.43 -26.43
N VAL A 29 -9.62 -10.71 -27.13
CA VAL A 29 -9.14 -9.92 -28.27
C VAL A 29 -10.13 -9.99 -29.42
N ASP A 30 -10.57 -11.19 -29.82
CA ASP A 30 -11.53 -11.38 -30.92
C ASP A 30 -12.82 -10.59 -30.65
N ARG A 31 -13.34 -10.66 -29.41
CA ARG A 31 -14.52 -9.90 -28.98
C ARG A 31 -14.32 -8.37 -29.02
N LEU A 32 -13.11 -7.89 -28.75
CA LEU A 32 -12.78 -6.46 -28.87
C LEU A 32 -12.67 -6.03 -30.34
N MET A 33 -12.17 -6.91 -31.22
CA MET A 33 -12.00 -6.66 -32.64
C MET A 33 -13.32 -6.76 -33.44
N GLU A 34 -14.33 -7.46 -32.94
CA GLU A 34 -15.69 -7.46 -33.53
C GLU A 34 -16.31 -6.06 -33.60
N ARG A 35 -15.89 -5.12 -32.73
CA ARG A 35 -16.46 -3.76 -32.63
C ARG A 35 -15.38 -2.71 -32.45
N VAL A 36 -14.55 -2.53 -33.49
CA VAL A 36 -13.43 -1.57 -33.49
C VAL A 36 -13.90 -0.12 -33.33
N ASP A 37 -15.08 0.23 -33.85
CA ASP A 37 -15.59 1.62 -33.81
C ASP A 37 -16.01 2.09 -32.41
N LYS A 38 -16.20 1.17 -31.45
CA LYS A 38 -16.65 1.51 -30.10
C LYS A 38 -15.45 1.79 -29.19
N PRO A 39 -15.32 2.99 -28.60
CA PRO A 39 -14.22 3.29 -27.71
C PRO A 39 -14.25 2.40 -26.45
N ILE A 40 -13.08 1.86 -26.09
CA ILE A 40 -12.90 1.02 -24.90
C ILE A 40 -12.71 1.93 -23.68
N ILE A 41 -13.63 1.88 -22.73
CA ILE A 41 -13.51 2.58 -21.44
C ILE A 41 -12.84 1.63 -20.45
N LEU A 42 -11.55 1.86 -20.18
CA LEU A 42 -10.85 1.16 -19.11
C LEU A 42 -11.38 1.65 -17.75
N PRO A 43 -11.72 0.75 -16.83
CA PRO A 43 -12.11 1.17 -15.49
C PRO A 43 -10.91 1.81 -14.78
N GLU A 44 -11.12 2.97 -14.19
CA GLU A 44 -10.13 3.58 -13.31
C GLU A 44 -9.81 2.64 -12.13
N SER A 45 -8.56 2.67 -11.67
CA SER A 45 -8.08 1.84 -10.56
C SER A 45 -8.98 2.01 -9.35
N ARG A 46 -9.50 0.89 -8.83
CA ARG A 46 -10.33 0.86 -7.62
C ARG A 46 -9.60 1.39 -6.38
N ARG A 47 -8.26 1.42 -6.41
CA ARG A 47 -7.43 1.93 -5.31
C ARG A 47 -7.62 3.43 -5.07
N ASN A 48 -8.07 4.18 -6.08
CA ASN A 48 -8.30 5.62 -5.97
C ASN A 48 -9.67 5.96 -5.40
N LYS A 49 -10.57 4.97 -5.28
CA LYS A 49 -11.86 5.13 -4.60
C LYS A 49 -11.70 4.78 -3.14
N GLU A 50 -11.13 5.71 -2.38
CA GLU A 50 -11.34 5.70 -0.93
C GLU A 50 -12.84 5.64 -0.67
N ALA A 51 -13.26 4.78 0.26
CA ALA A 51 -14.66 4.70 0.70
C ALA A 51 -15.01 5.99 1.44
N LYS A 52 -15.34 7.04 0.69
CA LYS A 52 -15.72 8.33 1.24
C LYS A 52 -17.06 8.19 1.93
N VAL A 53 -17.06 8.39 3.24
CA VAL A 53 -18.28 8.55 4.01
C VAL A 53 -19.01 9.78 3.47
N ARG A 54 -20.29 9.63 3.17
CA ARG A 54 -21.11 10.74 2.65
C ARG A 54 -21.09 11.90 3.65
N ALA A 55 -20.81 13.11 3.15
CA ALA A 55 -20.86 14.32 3.96
C ALA A 55 -22.25 14.48 4.62
N PRO A 56 -22.31 15.03 5.84
CA PRO A 56 -23.57 15.40 6.46
C PRO A 56 -24.33 16.40 5.58
N THR A 57 -25.64 16.40 5.67
CA THR A 57 -26.49 17.36 4.95
C THR A 57 -26.50 18.69 5.69
N ASP A 58 -26.36 19.81 4.99
CA ASP A 58 -26.27 21.14 5.61
C ASP A 58 -27.56 21.54 6.35
N PHE A 59 -28.71 21.21 5.79
CA PHE A 59 -30.02 21.57 6.37
C PHE A 59 -30.92 20.34 6.52
N VAL A 60 -31.36 20.11 7.76
CA VAL A 60 -32.42 19.15 8.07
C VAL A 60 -33.75 19.93 8.08
N ARG A 61 -34.64 19.60 7.15
CA ARG A 61 -35.92 20.32 6.95
C ARG A 61 -37.01 19.89 7.94
N ASN A 62 -36.89 18.69 8.52
CA ASN A 62 -37.95 18.04 9.29
C ASN A 62 -37.58 17.96 10.77
N VAL A 63 -37.12 19.06 11.35
CA VAL A 63 -36.77 19.13 12.78
C VAL A 63 -38.03 19.45 13.57
N GLN A 64 -38.45 18.52 14.42
CA GLN A 64 -39.53 18.73 15.39
C GLN A 64 -39.03 19.62 16.54
N GLY A 65 -39.91 20.40 17.18
CA GLY A 65 -39.52 21.32 18.26
C GLY A 65 -38.81 20.63 19.43
N SER A 66 -37.92 21.34 20.12
CA SER A 66 -37.03 20.76 21.14
C SER A 66 -37.73 20.14 22.35
N SER A 67 -38.95 20.58 22.66
CA SER A 67 -39.77 20.05 23.76
C SER A 67 -40.81 19.02 23.31
N ALA A 68 -40.88 18.72 22.01
CA ALA A 68 -41.85 17.77 21.49
C ALA A 68 -41.39 16.33 21.79
N GLY A 69 -42.34 15.47 22.16
CA GLY A 69 -42.05 14.09 22.57
C GLY A 69 -41.48 13.20 21.45
N ALA A 70 -40.94 12.05 21.84
CA ALA A 70 -40.39 11.07 20.89
C ALA A 70 -41.49 10.52 19.96
N GLY A 71 -41.37 10.81 18.66
CA GLY A 71 -42.25 10.27 17.64
C GLY A 71 -41.92 8.81 17.28
N SER A 72 -42.85 8.11 16.63
CA SER A 72 -42.67 6.71 16.20
C SER A 72 -41.52 6.50 15.20
N GLY A 73 -41.13 7.54 14.46
CA GLY A 73 -40.03 7.50 13.51
C GLY A 73 -38.64 7.80 14.10
N GLU A 74 -38.57 8.32 15.32
CA GLU A 74 -37.31 8.84 15.90
C GLU A 74 -36.28 7.72 16.11
N PHE A 75 -36.75 6.52 16.47
CA PHE A 75 -35.90 5.34 16.59
C PHE A 75 -35.15 5.02 15.29
N HIS A 76 -35.83 5.13 14.14
CA HIS A 76 -35.20 4.86 12.85
C HIS A 76 -34.23 5.97 12.43
N VAL A 77 -34.52 7.22 12.80
CA VAL A 77 -33.60 8.35 12.61
C VAL A 77 -32.30 8.11 13.38
N TYR A 78 -32.38 7.83 14.68
CA TYR A 78 -31.23 7.50 15.51
C TYR A 78 -30.44 6.31 14.98
N ARG A 79 -31.10 5.20 14.64
CA ARG A 79 -30.45 4.00 14.08
C ARG A 79 -29.65 4.32 12.82
N ASN A 80 -30.21 5.12 11.92
CA ASN A 80 -29.54 5.52 10.68
C ASN A 80 -28.37 6.48 10.96
N LEU A 81 -28.56 7.44 11.87
CA LEU A 81 -27.51 8.37 12.29
C LEU A 81 -26.33 7.64 12.94
N ARG A 82 -26.60 6.72 13.88
CA ARG A 82 -25.58 5.90 14.56
C ARG A 82 -24.77 5.08 13.58
N ARG A 83 -25.41 4.44 12.59
CA ARG A 83 -24.70 3.69 11.54
C ARG A 83 -23.81 4.58 10.70
N LYS A 84 -24.30 5.77 10.31
CA LYS A 84 -23.51 6.76 9.56
C LYS A 84 -22.29 7.21 10.38
N GLU A 85 -22.49 7.47 11.66
CA GLU A 85 -21.43 7.94 12.54
C GLU A 85 -20.38 6.85 12.81
N PHE A 86 -20.79 5.61 13.07
CA PHE A 86 -19.85 4.49 13.22
C PHE A 86 -19.09 4.20 11.92
N ALA A 87 -19.75 4.30 10.77
CA ALA A 87 -19.06 4.20 9.49
C ALA A 87 -18.06 5.36 9.29
N ARG A 88 -18.40 6.57 9.76
CA ARG A 88 -17.52 7.73 9.74
C ARG A 88 -16.28 7.52 10.59
N LEU A 89 -16.46 7.18 11.86
CA LEU A 89 -15.37 6.92 12.81
C LEU A 89 -14.47 5.79 12.30
N LYS A 90 -15.04 4.66 11.89
CA LYS A 90 -14.29 3.53 11.33
C LYS A 90 -13.48 3.93 10.08
N ALA A 91 -14.04 4.77 9.22
CA ALA A 91 -13.30 5.23 8.04
C ALA A 91 -12.12 6.14 8.41
N MET A 92 -12.26 7.00 9.42
CA MET A 92 -11.16 7.82 9.92
C MET A 92 -10.07 6.94 10.55
N ASP A 93 -10.45 6.03 11.47
CA ASP A 93 -9.49 5.14 12.12
C ASP A 93 -8.71 4.27 11.11
N MET A 94 -9.38 3.80 10.05
CA MET A 94 -8.73 3.03 8.99
C MET A 94 -7.80 3.89 8.14
N LYS A 95 -8.12 5.15 7.88
CA LYS A 95 -7.23 6.08 7.17
C LYS A 95 -5.99 6.37 8.00
N ASP A 96 -6.16 6.70 9.28
CA ASP A 96 -5.06 6.99 10.19
C ASP A 96 -4.09 5.82 10.29
N LYS A 97 -4.60 4.59 10.37
CA LYS A 97 -3.77 3.37 10.34
C LYS A 97 -3.02 3.24 9.02
N MET A 98 -3.71 3.36 7.89
CA MET A 98 -3.09 3.25 6.56
C MET A 98 -2.03 4.34 6.33
N GLU A 99 -2.21 5.54 6.85
CA GLU A 99 -1.24 6.64 6.74
C GLU A 99 0.00 6.37 7.59
N LYS A 100 -0.18 5.90 8.83
CA LYS A 100 0.94 5.48 9.69
C LYS A 100 1.75 4.35 9.06
N ASP A 101 1.07 3.30 8.58
CA ASP A 101 1.72 2.14 7.95
C ASP A 101 2.50 2.56 6.70
N LYS A 102 1.95 3.46 5.88
CA LYS A 102 2.65 4.00 4.70
C LYS A 102 3.87 4.82 5.11
N PHE A 103 3.74 5.70 6.09
CA PHE A 103 4.83 6.54 6.56
C PHE A 103 5.98 5.71 7.14
N GLU A 104 5.67 4.66 7.90
CA GLU A 104 6.68 3.71 8.40
C GLU A 104 7.35 2.94 7.26
N TYR A 105 6.57 2.48 6.28
CA TYR A 105 7.09 1.76 5.13
C TYR A 105 8.02 2.63 4.28
N GLU A 106 7.63 3.88 3.99
CA GLU A 106 8.43 4.85 3.24
C GLU A 106 9.74 5.15 3.97
N GLN A 107 9.69 5.40 5.28
CA GLN A 107 10.90 5.59 6.09
C GLN A 107 11.83 4.38 6.06
N ARG A 108 11.30 3.15 6.14
CA ARG A 108 12.12 1.93 6.06
C ARG A 108 12.81 1.80 4.70
N ILE A 109 12.10 2.11 3.60
CA ILE A 109 12.68 2.11 2.26
C ILE A 109 13.77 3.17 2.13
N GLU A 110 13.50 4.38 2.59
CA GLU A 110 14.46 5.49 2.51
C GLU A 110 15.73 5.19 3.31
N ALA A 111 15.59 4.66 4.54
CA ALA A 111 16.71 4.25 5.37
C ALA A 111 17.55 3.16 4.68
N ALA A 112 16.90 2.13 4.10
CA ALA A 112 17.59 1.07 3.36
C ALA A 112 18.34 1.64 2.14
N ARG A 113 17.67 2.51 1.37
CA ARG A 113 18.27 3.16 0.19
C ARG A 113 19.48 4.01 0.55
N LEU A 114 19.39 4.80 1.63
CA LEU A 114 20.52 5.62 2.11
C LEU A 114 21.69 4.75 2.58
N ALA A 115 21.43 3.66 3.31
CA ALA A 115 22.47 2.73 3.74
C ALA A 115 23.19 2.07 2.55
N GLU A 116 22.44 1.66 1.53
CA GLU A 116 23.00 1.11 0.28
C GLU A 116 23.80 2.15 -0.51
N GLU A 117 23.31 3.38 -0.58
CA GLU A 117 24.00 4.48 -1.27
C GLU A 117 25.31 4.84 -0.56
N GLN A 118 25.33 4.90 0.78
CA GLN A 118 26.55 5.12 1.57
C GLN A 118 27.58 4.00 1.34
N LYS A 119 27.15 2.73 1.41
CA LYS A 119 28.02 1.57 1.12
C LYS A 119 28.58 1.65 -0.31
N THR A 120 27.74 1.95 -1.28
CA THR A 120 28.10 2.09 -2.70
C THR A 120 29.04 3.28 -2.93
N ALA A 121 28.79 4.43 -2.30
CA ALA A 121 29.61 5.62 -2.38
C ALA A 121 31.01 5.37 -1.80
N LYS A 122 31.11 4.73 -0.63
CA LYS A 122 32.41 4.33 -0.02
C LYS A 122 33.20 3.43 -0.97
N ARG A 123 32.56 2.41 -1.57
CA ARG A 123 33.20 1.52 -2.55
C ARG A 123 33.61 2.26 -3.84
N ARG A 124 32.76 3.14 -4.36
CA ARG A 124 33.04 3.99 -5.54
C ARG A 124 34.21 4.94 -5.29
N GLN A 125 34.28 5.59 -4.13
CA GLN A 125 35.39 6.45 -3.73
C GLN A 125 36.71 5.65 -3.62
N LYS A 126 36.69 4.46 -2.99
CA LYS A 126 37.87 3.57 -2.94
C LYS A 126 38.37 3.21 -4.36
N ARG A 127 37.47 2.87 -5.30
CA ARG A 127 37.83 2.59 -6.70
C ARG A 127 38.38 3.83 -7.42
N ARG A 128 37.76 5.00 -7.24
CA ARG A 128 38.23 6.27 -7.84
C ARG A 128 39.65 6.61 -7.38
N LYS A 129 39.93 6.50 -6.09
CA LYS A 129 41.28 6.72 -5.53
C LYS A 129 42.31 5.76 -6.14
N ARG A 130 41.98 4.46 -6.25
CA ARG A 130 42.85 3.45 -6.90
C ARG A 130 43.10 3.76 -8.38
N ASN A 131 42.06 4.09 -9.15
CA ASN A 131 42.20 4.42 -10.57
C ASN A 131 43.07 5.66 -10.80
N VAL A 132 42.93 6.70 -9.96
CA VAL A 132 43.78 7.90 -10.06
C VAL A 132 45.23 7.61 -9.69
N LYS A 133 45.49 6.81 -8.63
CA LYS A 133 46.84 6.38 -8.27
C LYS A 133 47.48 5.53 -9.38
N GLY A 134 46.76 4.55 -9.92
CA GLY A 134 47.23 3.70 -11.02
C GLY A 134 47.56 4.49 -12.30
N LYS A 135 46.75 5.51 -12.65
CA LYS A 135 47.06 6.41 -13.77
C LYS A 135 48.27 7.32 -13.52
N LYS A 136 48.47 7.79 -12.29
CA LYS A 136 49.65 8.60 -11.93
C LYS A 136 50.94 7.77 -11.85
N GLY A 137 50.86 6.48 -11.51
CA GLY A 137 52.00 5.55 -11.54
C GLY A 137 52.36 5.08 -12.95
N ALA A 138 51.35 4.82 -13.79
CA ALA A 138 51.57 4.38 -15.18
C ALA A 138 52.18 5.45 -16.09
N GLY A 139 52.11 6.73 -15.72
CA GLY A 139 52.79 7.82 -16.44
C GLY A 139 54.24 8.07 -16.01
N LYS A 140 54.75 7.39 -14.98
CA LYS A 140 56.10 7.62 -14.44
C LYS A 140 57.08 6.44 -14.59
N ASN A 141 56.60 5.22 -14.85
CA ASN A 141 57.46 4.06 -14.97
C ASN A 141 57.28 3.42 -16.37
N ALA A 142 57.94 4.00 -17.36
CA ALA A 142 58.41 3.27 -18.54
C ALA A 142 59.92 2.93 -18.42
N ASP A 143 60.54 3.20 -17.26
CA ASP A 143 61.91 2.83 -16.96
C ASP A 143 62.05 2.58 -15.45
N ALA A 144 63.00 1.72 -15.06
CA ALA A 144 63.34 1.26 -13.71
C ALA A 144 62.44 0.19 -13.03
N GLU A 145 62.83 -1.05 -13.31
CA GLU A 145 62.76 -2.23 -12.44
C GLU A 145 63.56 -1.98 -11.13
N SER A 146 62.94 -2.12 -9.96
CA SER A 146 63.55 -2.46 -8.65
C SER A 146 62.55 -2.21 -7.51
N GLY A 147 62.53 -3.10 -6.52
CA GLY A 147 61.50 -3.20 -5.49
C GLY A 147 61.40 -2.03 -4.50
N SER A 148 60.21 -1.92 -3.90
CA SER A 148 60.00 -1.27 -2.62
C SER A 148 58.75 -1.85 -1.99
N GLU A 149 58.95 -2.53 -0.86
CA GLU A 149 57.95 -2.76 0.17
C GLU A 149 57.31 -1.44 0.63
N SER A 150 56.21 -1.58 1.38
CA SER A 150 55.48 -0.55 2.15
C SER A 150 54.23 0.03 1.46
N GLU A 151 53.05 -0.47 1.83
CA GLU A 151 52.28 0.13 2.93
C GLU A 151 50.89 -0.53 3.09
N LYS A 152 50.69 -1.10 4.28
CA LYS A 152 49.42 -1.23 5.01
C LYS A 152 48.22 -1.76 4.22
N ASP A 153 48.17 -3.08 4.20
CA ASP A 153 46.93 -3.85 4.15
C ASP A 153 46.14 -3.60 5.45
N GLU A 154 45.33 -2.53 5.48
CA GLU A 154 44.26 -2.41 6.48
C GLU A 154 43.17 -3.42 6.13
N LYS A 155 43.36 -4.64 6.62
CA LYS A 155 42.28 -5.50 7.09
C LYS A 155 41.55 -4.73 8.20
N ASP A 156 40.49 -4.02 7.82
CA ASP A 156 39.45 -3.63 8.77
C ASP A 156 38.30 -4.62 8.60
N GLU A 157 38.22 -5.49 9.60
CA GLU A 157 37.31 -6.61 9.74
C GLU A 157 35.87 -6.17 9.51
N GLY A 158 35.11 -7.06 8.85
CA GLY A 158 33.67 -6.95 8.77
C GLY A 158 33.08 -6.98 10.17
N ASN A 159 32.82 -5.81 10.74
CA ASN A 159 31.93 -5.68 11.87
C ASN A 159 30.48 -5.74 11.33
N GLU A 160 30.06 -6.96 11.00
CA GLU A 160 28.64 -7.31 10.96
C GLU A 160 28.16 -7.34 12.42
N LYS A 161 27.84 -6.16 12.97
CA LYS A 161 26.92 -6.10 14.10
C LYS A 161 25.55 -6.51 13.56
N GLU A 162 25.25 -7.79 13.72
CA GLU A 162 23.88 -8.26 13.91
C GLU A 162 23.28 -7.44 15.05
N ASP A 163 22.46 -6.45 14.70
CA ASP A 163 21.56 -5.79 15.65
C ASP A 163 20.27 -6.62 15.68
N SER A 164 20.36 -7.81 16.26
CA SER A 164 19.21 -8.61 16.66
C SER A 164 18.77 -8.17 18.06
N ASN A 165 18.23 -6.96 18.17
CA ASN A 165 17.38 -6.61 19.30
C ASN A 165 15.95 -7.10 18.99
N ASP A 166 15.79 -8.43 19.01
CA ASP A 166 14.49 -9.06 19.19
C ASP A 166 14.22 -9.05 20.70
N VAL A 167 13.60 -7.97 21.17
CA VAL A 167 13.06 -7.92 22.53
C VAL A 167 11.76 -8.72 22.49
N ASP A 168 11.89 -10.00 22.84
CA ASP A 168 10.82 -10.89 23.26
C ASP A 168 10.12 -10.29 24.50
N ASP A 169 9.09 -9.47 24.29
CA ASP A 169 8.12 -9.11 25.33
C ASP A 169 7.15 -10.27 25.49
N SER A 170 7.60 -11.27 26.24
CA SER A 170 6.77 -12.34 26.77
C SER A 170 6.05 -11.86 28.03
N THR A 171 4.98 -11.06 27.85
CA THR A 171 4.05 -10.75 28.95
C THR A 171 2.97 -11.83 29.03
N GLN A 172 3.21 -12.87 29.84
CA GLN A 172 2.17 -13.71 30.42
C GLN A 172 2.29 -13.74 31.95
N GLN A 173 1.12 -13.68 32.60
CA GLN A 173 0.81 -13.86 34.03
C GLN A 173 0.84 -12.55 34.86
N SER A 174 -0.14 -12.21 35.70
CA SER A 174 -1.42 -12.81 36.10
C SER A 174 -2.09 -11.88 37.13
N GLU A 175 -3.40 -12.13 37.39
CA GLU A 175 -4.17 -11.79 38.60
C GLU A 175 -4.87 -10.42 38.74
N GLY A 176 -6.20 -10.48 38.77
CA GLY A 176 -6.97 -10.13 39.96
C GLY A 176 -7.29 -8.66 40.22
N ILE A 177 -8.42 -8.17 39.72
CA ILE A 177 -9.19 -7.14 40.43
C ILE A 177 -10.66 -7.59 40.51
N GLU A 178 -11.01 -7.97 41.73
CA GLU A 178 -12.35 -8.12 42.27
C GLU A 178 -13.16 -6.83 42.08
N LYS A 179 -14.45 -6.98 41.72
CA LYS A 179 -15.48 -6.03 42.14
C LYS A 179 -16.74 -6.79 42.53
N GLU A 180 -16.89 -6.97 43.83
CA GLU A 180 -18.18 -7.04 44.52
C GLU A 180 -18.91 -5.67 44.47
N GLY A 181 -20.24 -5.73 44.53
CA GLY A 181 -21.16 -4.63 44.88
C GLY A 181 -21.52 -3.68 43.72
N THR A 182 -22.78 -3.43 43.37
CA THR A 182 -24.00 -3.40 44.18
C THR A 182 -25.22 -3.80 43.34
N ALA A 183 -26.00 -4.74 43.87
CA ALA A 183 -27.43 -4.79 43.61
C ALA A 183 -28.07 -3.76 44.54
N ASP A 184 -28.80 -2.80 43.97
CA ASP A 184 -29.74 -1.97 44.72
C ASP A 184 -31.09 -2.08 44.01
N GLU A 185 -32.07 -2.49 44.81
CA GLU A 185 -33.50 -2.51 44.52
C GLU A 185 -34.00 -1.07 44.34
N ASP A 186 -34.90 -0.83 43.38
CA ASP A 186 -36.06 0.04 43.61
C ASP A 186 -37.02 0.02 42.39
N LYS A 187 -38.20 -0.56 42.64
CA LYS A 187 -39.50 -0.48 41.93
C LYS A 187 -39.65 -1.01 40.49
#